data_AF-A0A6B3W5G7-F1
#
_entry.id   AF-A0A6B3W5G7-F1
#
_cell.length_a   1.000
_cell.length_b   1.000
_cell.length_c   1.000
_cell.angle_alpha   90.00
_cell.angle_beta   90.00
_cell.angle_gamma   90.00
#
_symmetry.space_group_name_H-M   'P 1'
#
loop_
_entity.id
_entity.type
_entity.pdbx_description
1 polymer ?
#
loop_
_entity_poly.entity_id
_entity_poly.type
_entity_poly.pdbx_seq_one_letter_code
_entity_poly.pdbx_strand_id
1 'polypeptide(L)'
;MVTYSRVQGGDSKELLIVNNDGTLSWNNNFKKDHNLNVTTSQEHSQYFQNKRGSDSYIVDFEVPKYLDDLIKENAISQKGYKNNPLNQGGVAPKIVDDTVFQKHGFSGVAYETPDPINKWLIEYAQNAEIRK
;
A
#
# COMPACT_ATOMS: atom_id res chain seq x y z
N MET A 1 11.73 -3.08 11.48
CA MET A 1 10.45 -3.03 10.75
C MET A 1 10.54 -1.95 9.68
N VAL A 2 9.64 -1.98 8.70
CA VAL A 2 9.46 -0.95 7.68
C VAL A 2 8.01 -0.48 7.74
N THR A 3 7.78 0.82 7.80
CA THR A 3 6.44 1.39 7.86
C THR A 3 5.86 1.49 6.45
N TYR A 4 4.64 0.98 6.29
CA TYR A 4 3.83 1.11 5.11
C TYR A 4 2.62 1.98 5.44
N SER A 5 2.22 2.82 4.49
CA SER A 5 1.11 3.75 4.62
C SER A 5 0.08 3.49 3.51
N ARG A 6 -1.21 3.54 3.83
CA ARG A 6 -2.31 3.56 2.86
C ARG A 6 -3.20 4.78 3.10
N VAL A 7 -3.47 5.54 2.05
CA VAL A 7 -4.46 6.63 2.10
C VAL A 7 -5.85 6.09 1.74
N GLN A 8 -6.84 6.33 2.61
CA GLN A 8 -8.23 5.96 2.39
C GLN A 8 -9.21 7.04 2.89
N GLY A 9 -10.48 6.98 2.46
CA GLY A 9 -11.41 8.11 2.59
C GLY A 9 -11.21 9.16 1.50
N GLY A 10 -12.04 10.20 1.46
CA GLY A 10 -12.02 11.24 0.42
C GLY A 10 -11.94 10.66 -1.00
N ASP A 11 -12.95 9.90 -1.39
CA ASP A 11 -13.08 9.12 -2.64
C ASP A 11 -12.20 7.86 -2.77
N SER A 12 -11.25 7.61 -1.87
CA SER A 12 -10.51 6.35 -1.80
C SER A 12 -11.26 5.30 -0.98
N LYS A 13 -11.35 4.07 -1.49
CA LYS A 13 -11.98 2.95 -0.78
C LYS A 13 -11.26 2.67 0.55
N GLU A 14 -12.05 2.61 1.61
CA GLU A 14 -11.65 2.25 2.98
C GLU A 14 -11.44 0.75 3.10
N LEU A 15 -10.38 0.22 2.47
CA LEU A 15 -10.11 -1.22 2.41
C LEU A 15 -9.63 -1.81 3.75
N LEU A 16 -8.98 -1.01 4.59
CA LEU A 16 -8.40 -1.44 5.86
C LEU A 16 -9.22 -0.93 7.04
N ILE A 17 -9.40 -1.80 8.03
CA ILE A 17 -9.87 -1.46 9.37
C ILE A 17 -8.67 -1.63 10.31
N VAL A 18 -8.40 -0.62 11.13
CA VAL A 18 -7.42 -0.70 12.22
C VAL A 18 -8.14 -1.20 13.47
N ASN A 19 -7.70 -2.32 14.01
CA ASN A 19 -8.26 -2.92 15.22
C ASN A 19 -7.67 -2.27 16.47
N ASN A 20 -8.37 -2.40 17.61
CA ASN A 20 -7.94 -1.80 18.88
C ASN A 20 -6.60 -2.35 19.41
N ASP A 21 -6.17 -3.52 18.94
CA ASP A 21 -4.91 -4.17 19.30
C ASP A 21 -3.74 -3.82 18.35
N GLY A 22 -3.95 -2.90 17.41
CA GLY A 22 -2.93 -2.52 16.42
C GLY A 22 -2.77 -3.53 15.28
N THR A 23 -3.70 -4.47 15.12
CA THR A 23 -3.76 -5.33 13.93
C THR A 23 -4.65 -4.73 12.83
N LEU A 24 -4.60 -5.31 11.64
CA LEU A 24 -5.43 -4.91 10.51
C LEU A 24 -6.55 -5.92 10.23
N SER A 25 -7.60 -5.45 9.58
CA SER A 25 -8.65 -6.29 9.03
C SER A 25 -9.17 -5.73 7.72
N TRP A 26 -9.64 -6.62 6.85
CA TRP A 26 -10.34 -6.21 5.64
C TRP A 26 -11.65 -5.52 6.00
N ASN A 27 -11.95 -4.41 5.32
CA ASN A 27 -13.31 -3.90 5.26
C ASN A 27 -14.15 -4.76 4.32
N ASN A 28 -15.06 -5.55 4.88
CA ASN A 28 -15.88 -6.50 4.13
C ASN A 28 -16.79 -5.85 3.08
N ASN A 29 -17.07 -4.54 3.20
CA ASN A 29 -17.82 -3.80 2.18
C ASN A 29 -17.06 -3.67 0.85
N PHE A 30 -15.72 -3.78 0.90
CA PHE A 30 -14.84 -3.50 -0.23
C PHE A 30 -13.79 -4.60 -0.47
N LYS A 31 -13.89 -5.77 0.14
CA LYS A 31 -12.84 -6.80 0.09
C LYS A 31 -12.68 -7.49 -1.28
N LYS A 32 -13.75 -7.60 -2.08
CA LYS A 32 -13.78 -8.46 -3.28
C LYS A 32 -12.71 -8.05 -4.30
N ASP A 33 -11.70 -8.91 -4.48
CA ASP A 33 -10.67 -8.85 -5.52
C ASP A 33 -9.88 -7.52 -5.59
N HIS A 34 -9.66 -6.89 -4.43
CA HIS A 34 -8.97 -5.59 -4.36
C HIS A 34 -7.49 -5.69 -4.01
N ASN A 35 -6.65 -5.13 -4.88
CA ASN A 35 -5.24 -4.88 -4.57
C ASN A 35 -5.11 -3.74 -3.55
N LEU A 36 -4.06 -3.79 -2.72
CA LEU A 36 -3.75 -2.70 -1.79
C LEU A 36 -2.69 -1.79 -2.40
N ASN A 37 -3.07 -0.54 -2.65
CA ASN A 37 -2.11 0.55 -2.86
C ASN A 37 -1.55 1.00 -1.51
N VAL A 38 -0.24 0.94 -1.37
CA VAL A 38 0.53 1.22 -0.16
C VAL A 38 1.83 1.94 -0.53
N THR A 39 2.45 2.64 0.41
CA THR A 39 3.72 3.33 0.18
C THR A 39 4.62 3.25 1.40
N THR A 40 5.94 3.17 1.20
CA THR A 40 6.93 3.30 2.28
C THR A 40 7.33 4.77 2.53
N SER A 41 6.63 5.71 1.90
CA SER A 41 6.92 7.14 1.96
C SER A 41 5.83 7.91 2.70
N GLN A 42 6.20 8.56 3.80
CA GLN A 42 5.31 9.46 4.54
C GLN A 42 4.96 10.72 3.73
N GLU A 43 5.90 11.25 2.96
CA GLU A 43 5.66 12.43 2.11
C GLU A 43 4.65 12.13 1.00
N HIS A 44 4.77 10.95 0.37
CA HIS A 44 3.83 10.48 -0.64
C HIS A 44 2.42 10.28 -0.09
N SER A 45 2.30 9.62 1.07
CA SER A 45 0.98 9.42 1.70
C SER A 45 0.36 10.75 2.10
N GLN A 46 1.14 11.69 2.65
CA GLN A 46 0.66 13.02 2.99
C GLN A 46 0.21 13.83 1.76
N TYR A 47 1.00 13.81 0.68
CA TYR A 47 0.64 14.46 -0.59
C TYR A 47 -0.72 13.97 -1.09
N PHE A 48 -0.95 12.66 -1.06
CA PHE A 48 -2.17 12.05 -1.54
C PHE A 48 -3.36 12.22 -0.60
N GLN A 49 -3.13 12.33 0.71
CA GLN A 49 -4.16 12.71 1.67
C GLN A 49 -4.60 14.16 1.42
N ASN A 50 -3.65 15.09 1.31
CA ASN A 50 -3.94 16.51 1.03
C ASN A 50 -4.73 16.70 -0.27
N LYS A 51 -4.44 15.89 -1.30
CA LYS A 51 -5.18 15.91 -2.57
C LYS A 51 -6.64 15.44 -2.44
N ARG A 52 -6.93 14.56 -1.48
CA ARG A 52 -8.28 13.99 -1.25
C ARG A 52 -9.12 14.81 -0.28
N GLY A 53 -8.49 15.61 0.57
CA GLY A 53 -9.16 16.53 1.49
C GLY A 53 -9.43 15.93 2.88
N SER A 54 -10.22 16.66 3.67
CA SER A 54 -10.42 16.44 5.12
C SER A 54 -11.05 15.10 5.48
N ASP A 55 -11.77 14.49 4.54
CA ASP A 55 -12.46 13.21 4.76
C ASP A 55 -11.54 12.01 4.48
N SER A 56 -10.27 12.26 4.14
CA SER A 56 -9.26 11.22 3.96
C SER A 56 -8.30 11.15 5.14
N TYR A 57 -7.80 9.94 5.38
CA TYR A 57 -6.84 9.63 6.43
C TYR A 57 -5.84 8.59 5.94
N ILE A 58 -4.77 8.45 6.71
CA ILE A 58 -3.67 7.54 6.44
C ILE A 58 -3.74 6.42 7.47
N VAL A 59 -3.64 5.18 7.00
CA VAL A 59 -3.43 3.99 7.82
C VAL A 59 -1.95 3.65 7.71
N ASP A 60 -1.21 3.82 8.81
CA ASP A 60 0.18 3.43 8.93
C ASP A 60 0.27 2.07 9.62
N PHE A 61 1.18 1.19 9.19
CA PHE A 61 1.39 -0.13 9.79
C PHE A 61 2.81 -0.64 9.52
N GLU A 62 3.29 -1.54 10.38
CA GLU A 62 4.64 -2.07 10.32
C GLU A 62 4.71 -3.45 9.67
N VAL A 63 5.72 -3.59 8.81
CA VAL A 63 6.03 -4.82 8.08
C VAL A 63 7.46 -5.28 8.42
N PRO A 64 7.71 -6.58 8.63
CA PRO A 64 9.06 -7.11 8.78
C PRO A 64 9.94 -6.83 7.57
N LYS A 65 11.22 -6.55 7.81
CA LYS A 65 12.18 -6.22 6.75
C LYS A 65 12.27 -7.30 5.66
N TYR A 66 12.19 -8.59 6.03
CA TYR A 66 12.28 -9.65 5.03
C TYR A 66 11.13 -9.59 4.01
N LEU A 67 9.92 -9.18 4.43
CA LEU A 67 8.80 -9.08 3.50
C LEU A 67 8.91 -7.81 2.66
N ASP A 68 9.38 -6.70 3.24
CA ASP A 68 9.70 -5.50 2.47
C ASP A 68 10.71 -5.81 1.35
N ASP A 69 11.80 -6.52 1.69
CA ASP A 69 12.81 -6.95 0.71
C ASP A 69 12.18 -7.87 -0.35
N LEU A 70 11.35 -8.84 0.04
CA LEU A 70 10.65 -9.72 -0.90
C LEU A 70 9.72 -8.96 -1.85
N ILE A 71 8.94 -8.00 -1.35
CA ILE A 71 8.08 -7.14 -2.18
C ILE A 71 8.96 -6.35 -3.15
N LYS A 72 10.03 -5.72 -2.67
CA LYS A 72 10.92 -4.90 -3.48
C LYS A 72 11.63 -5.68 -4.59
N GLU A 73 12.13 -6.86 -4.28
CA GLU A 73 12.84 -7.74 -5.23
C GLU A 73 11.91 -8.25 -6.35
N ASN A 74 10.63 -8.43 -6.05
CA ASN A 74 9.65 -8.97 -7.00
C ASN A 74 8.75 -7.90 -7.64
N ALA A 75 8.88 -6.64 -7.24
CA ALA A 75 8.04 -5.57 -7.76
C ALA A 75 8.38 -5.21 -9.21
N ILE A 76 7.37 -5.10 -10.05
CA ILE A 76 7.50 -4.82 -11.47
C ILE A 76 7.04 -3.39 -11.76
N SER A 77 7.79 -2.68 -12.61
CA SER A 77 7.38 -1.34 -13.07
C SER A 77 5.98 -1.36 -13.70
N GLN A 78 5.19 -0.32 -13.43
CA GLN A 78 3.89 -0.14 -14.07
C GLN A 78 3.94 -0.22 -15.60
N LYS A 79 5.02 0.28 -16.22
CA LYS A 79 5.21 0.21 -17.67
C LYS A 79 5.47 -1.25 -18.08
N GLY A 80 4.57 -1.80 -18.89
CA GLY A 80 4.68 -3.18 -19.38
C GLY A 80 4.26 -4.25 -18.36
N TYR A 81 3.74 -3.87 -17.20
CA TYR A 81 3.37 -4.78 -16.11
C TYR A 81 2.53 -5.99 -16.55
N LYS A 82 1.51 -5.79 -17.40
CA LYS A 82 0.61 -6.85 -17.86
C LYS A 82 1.29 -7.90 -18.75
N ASN A 83 2.33 -7.52 -19.48
CA ASN A 83 3.00 -8.38 -20.46
C ASN A 83 4.38 -8.84 -19.96
N ASN A 84 4.74 -8.49 -18.71
CA ASN A 84 6.03 -8.85 -18.15
C ASN A 84 6.03 -10.36 -17.79
N PRO A 85 6.97 -11.16 -18.32
CA PRO A 85 7.05 -12.60 -18.00
C PRO A 85 7.25 -12.91 -16.52
N LEU A 86 7.67 -11.95 -15.71
CA LEU A 86 7.82 -12.08 -14.25
C LEU A 86 6.48 -11.90 -13.51
N ASN A 87 5.44 -11.37 -14.16
CA ASN A 87 4.11 -11.21 -13.59
C ASN A 87 3.20 -12.42 -13.86
N GLN A 88 3.74 -13.63 -13.69
CA GLN A 88 3.00 -14.86 -13.97
C GLN A 88 1.82 -14.98 -13.00
N GLY A 89 0.61 -15.14 -13.54
CA GLY A 89 -0.61 -15.21 -12.73
C GLY A 89 -1.10 -13.86 -12.19
N GLY A 90 -0.45 -12.73 -12.51
CA GLY A 90 -0.92 -11.40 -12.12
C GLY A 90 -0.72 -11.05 -10.64
N VAL A 91 0.17 -11.78 -9.95
CA VAL A 91 0.36 -11.70 -8.49
C VAL A 91 1.65 -10.97 -8.06
N ALA A 92 2.41 -10.43 -9.01
CA ALA A 92 3.60 -9.64 -8.64
C ALA A 92 3.18 -8.30 -8.00
N PRO A 93 3.92 -7.76 -7.04
CA PRO A 93 3.75 -6.35 -6.68
C PRO A 93 4.04 -5.46 -7.90
N LYS A 94 3.31 -4.36 -8.01
CA LYS A 94 3.52 -3.36 -9.06
C LYS A 94 4.02 -2.07 -8.45
N ILE A 95 5.13 -1.53 -8.96
CA ILE A 95 5.60 -0.19 -8.59
C ILE A 95 4.66 0.84 -9.26
N VAL A 96 4.08 1.73 -8.46
CA VAL A 96 3.14 2.77 -8.90
C VAL A 96 3.64 4.16 -8.51
N ASP A 97 3.06 5.20 -9.11
CA ASP A 97 3.31 6.61 -8.78
C ASP A 97 4.78 7.10 -8.89
N ASP A 98 5.65 6.35 -9.57
CA ASP A 98 7.08 6.70 -9.76
C ASP A 98 7.28 8.13 -10.31
N THR A 99 6.40 8.61 -11.17
CA THR A 99 6.45 10.00 -11.68
C THR A 99 6.13 11.04 -10.61
N VAL A 100 5.30 10.72 -9.62
CA VAL A 100 5.01 11.60 -8.47
C VAL A 100 6.25 11.65 -7.57
N PHE A 101 6.88 10.50 -7.29
CA PHE A 101 8.14 10.45 -6.55
C PHE A 101 9.23 11.31 -7.20
N GLN A 102 9.46 11.12 -8.50
CA GLN A 102 10.47 11.88 -9.24
C GLN A 102 10.17 13.38 -9.28
N LYS A 103 8.90 13.75 -9.50
CA LYS A 103 8.49 15.16 -9.57
C LYS A 103 8.68 15.91 -8.26
N HIS A 104 8.44 15.24 -7.13
CA HIS A 104 8.45 15.87 -5.81
C HIS A 104 9.70 15.55 -4.98
N GLY A 105 10.58 14.66 -5.46
CA GLY A 105 11.80 14.28 -4.76
C GLY A 105 11.56 13.42 -3.50
N PHE A 106 10.42 12.71 -3.44
CA PHE A 106 10.07 11.88 -2.28
C PHE A 106 11.02 10.69 -2.13
N SER A 107 11.29 10.31 -0.87
CA SER A 107 12.00 9.07 -0.55
C SER A 107 11.02 7.91 -0.35
N GLY A 108 11.41 6.68 -0.69
CA GLY A 108 10.58 5.47 -0.58
C GLY A 108 10.02 5.00 -1.93
N VAL A 109 9.02 4.11 -1.89
CA VAL A 109 8.36 3.56 -3.09
C VAL A 109 6.88 3.32 -2.80
N ALA A 110 6.02 3.54 -3.80
CA ALA A 110 4.63 3.11 -3.74
C ALA A 110 4.40 1.82 -4.55
N TYR A 111 3.58 0.94 -3.98
CA TYR A 111 3.24 -0.35 -4.54
C TYR A 111 1.72 -0.51 -4.66
N GLU A 112 1.27 -1.18 -5.71
CA GLU A 112 0.01 -1.90 -5.72
C GLU A 112 0.31 -3.38 -5.46
N THR A 113 -0.22 -3.92 -4.37
CA THR A 113 0.05 -5.28 -3.91
C THR A 113 -1.19 -6.16 -4.13
N PRO A 114 -1.11 -7.19 -4.98
CA PRO A 114 -2.20 -8.16 -5.16
C PRO A 114 -2.15 -9.27 -4.12
N ASP A 115 -3.13 -10.17 -4.18
CA ASP A 115 -3.07 -11.48 -3.53
C ASP A 115 -1.83 -12.26 -4.01
N PRO A 116 -1.08 -12.94 -3.11
CA PRO A 116 -1.36 -13.16 -1.69
C PRO A 116 -0.77 -12.09 -0.74
N ILE A 117 -0.02 -11.11 -1.24
CA ILE A 117 0.74 -10.15 -0.43
C ILE A 117 -0.21 -9.28 0.41
N ASN A 118 -1.26 -8.72 -0.20
CA ASN A 118 -2.26 -7.93 0.52
C ASN A 118 -2.91 -8.68 1.71
N LYS A 119 -3.19 -9.98 1.56
CA LYS A 119 -3.74 -10.85 2.60
C LYS A 119 -2.74 -11.02 3.73
N TRP A 120 -1.47 -11.27 3.39
CA TRP A 120 -0.41 -11.33 4.38
C TRP A 120 -0.30 -10.03 5.16
N LEU A 121 -0.26 -8.88 4.47
CA LEU A 121 -0.15 -7.57 5.12
C LEU A 121 -1.28 -7.36 6.13
N ILE A 122 -2.50 -7.74 5.78
CA ILE A 122 -3.64 -7.57 6.68
C ILE A 122 -3.63 -8.55 7.85
N GLU A 123 -3.20 -9.79 7.63
CA GLU A 123 -3.20 -10.82 8.67
C GLU A 123 -2.02 -10.65 9.65
N TYR A 124 -0.89 -10.12 9.21
CA TYR A 124 0.37 -10.14 9.97
C TYR A 124 1.02 -8.79 10.21
N ALA A 125 0.63 -7.70 9.54
CA ALA A 125 1.15 -6.38 9.88
C ALA A 125 0.76 -5.99 11.32
N GLN A 126 1.63 -5.25 11.97
CA GLN A 126 1.51 -4.88 13.38
C GLN A 126 1.56 -3.36 13.54
N ASN A 127 1.26 -2.89 14.75
CA ASN A 127 1.36 -1.48 15.12
C ASN A 127 0.59 -0.56 14.16
N ALA A 128 -0.57 -1.04 13.69
CA ALA A 128 -1.42 -0.29 12.79
C ALA A 128 -2.09 0.87 13.53
N GLU A 129 -2.06 2.06 12.93
CA GLU A 129 -2.67 3.26 13.48
C GLU A 129 -3.25 4.16 12.39
N ILE A 130 -4.18 5.03 12.78
CA ILE A 130 -4.77 6.04 11.89
C ILE A 130 -4.11 7.39 12.17
N ARG A 131 -3.60 8.01 11.11
CA ARG A 131 -3.10 9.39 11.09
C ARG A 131 -3.98 10.25 10.21
N LYS A 132 -4.37 11.42 10.72
CA LYS A 132 -5.19 12.42 10.03
C LYS A 132 -4.36 13.63 9.63
#